data_AF-A0A833DYJ0-F1
#
_entry.id   AF-A0A833DYJ0-F1
#
_cell.length_a   1.000
_cell.length_b   1.000
_cell.length_c   1.000
_cell.angle_alpha   90.00
_cell.angle_beta   90.00
_cell.angle_gamma   90.00
#
_symmetry.space_group_name_H-M   'P 1'
#
loop_
_entity.id
_entity.type
_entity.pdbx_description
1 polymer ?
#
loop_
_entity_poly.entity_id
_entity_poly.type
_entity_poly.pdbx_seq_one_letter_code
_entity_poly.pdbx_strand_id
1 'polypeptide(L)'
;MSKITYVSCAFCGRRIPRDKAVPVYKRPSWLPENVEVQYAGIAQEKMYVCISCAKHRGISFADWRKKIVRDDAHHRERARKAALGKKHRAKGKKNR
;
A
#
# COMPACT_ATOMS: atom_id res chain seq x y z
N MET A 1 -16.66 10.25 -4.02
CA MET A 1 -15.72 10.03 -2.89
C MET A 1 -15.43 8.54 -2.79
N SER A 2 -14.18 8.12 -2.92
CA SER A 2 -13.81 6.70 -2.80
C SER A 2 -13.99 6.25 -1.35
N LYS A 3 -14.82 5.23 -1.10
CA LYS A 3 -15.08 4.73 0.26
C LYS A 3 -13.82 4.06 0.80
N ILE A 4 -13.18 4.65 1.81
CA ILE A 4 -12.02 4.06 2.48
C ILE A 4 -12.50 2.79 3.20
N THR A 5 -11.98 1.64 2.78
CA THR A 5 -12.26 0.36 3.44
C THR A 5 -11.36 0.21 4.65
N TYR A 6 -11.91 -0.07 5.83
CA TYR A 6 -11.15 -0.36 7.03
C TYR A 6 -11.00 -1.86 7.23
N VAL A 7 -9.87 -2.28 7.78
CA VAL A 7 -9.57 -3.66 8.15
C VAL A 7 -9.04 -3.71 9.58
N SER A 8 -9.22 -4.84 10.25
CA SER A 8 -8.68 -5.06 11.60
C SER A 8 -7.29 -5.69 11.52
N CYS A 9 -6.36 -5.19 12.33
CA CYS A 9 -5.04 -5.80 12.48
C CYS A 9 -5.18 -7.21 13.06
N ALA A 10 -4.61 -8.21 12.40
CA ALA A 10 -4.67 -9.60 12.83
C ALA A 10 -3.95 -9.91 14.16
N PHE A 11 -3.08 -9.02 14.64
CA PHE A 11 -2.34 -9.21 15.90
C PHE A 11 -2.91 -8.44 17.09
N CYS A 12 -3.32 -7.18 16.88
CA CYS A 12 -3.76 -6.30 17.98
C CYS A 12 -5.22 -5.83 17.84
N GLY A 13 -5.94 -6.24 16.79
CA GLY A 13 -7.33 -5.87 16.56
C GLY A 13 -7.58 -4.41 16.11
N ARG A 14 -6.55 -3.56 16.11
CA ARG A 14 -6.70 -2.13 15.74
C ARG A 14 -7.31 -1.98 14.34
N ARG A 15 -8.36 -1.16 14.22
CA ARG A 15 -8.92 -0.77 12.92
C ARG A 15 -8.00 0.20 12.20
N ILE A 16 -7.64 -0.14 10.97
CA ILE A 16 -6.75 0.62 10.11
C ILE A 16 -7.33 0.73 8.69
N PRO A 17 -7.10 1.84 7.98
CA PRO A 17 -7.42 1.92 6.56
C PRO A 17 -6.66 0.83 5.77
N ARG A 18 -7.36 0.12 4.88
CA ARG A 18 -6.83 -1.02 4.11
C ARG A 18 -5.62 -0.64 3.25
N ASP A 19 -5.57 0.59 2.77
CA ASP A 19 -4.46 1.17 2.01
C ASP A 19 -3.18 1.34 2.85
N LYS A 20 -3.35 1.57 4.16
CA LYS A 20 -2.24 1.74 5.12
C LYS A 20 -1.86 0.44 5.83
N ALA A 21 -2.68 -0.59 5.71
CA ALA A 21 -2.41 -1.90 6.27
C ALA A 21 -1.32 -2.64 5.48
N VAL A 22 -0.45 -3.35 6.20
CA VAL A 22 0.55 -4.23 5.59
C VAL A 22 -0.15 -5.56 5.29
N PRO A 23 -0.26 -5.96 4.01
CA PRO A 23 -0.77 -7.28 3.67
C PRO A 23 0.30 -8.33 3.97
N VAL A 24 -0.08 -9.39 4.67
CA VAL A 24 0.76 -10.54 4.95
C VAL A 24 0.03 -11.77 4.46
N TYR A 25 0.75 -12.69 3.82
CA TYR A 25 0.20 -13.93 3.33
C TYR A 25 0.66 -15.04 4.26
N LYS A 26 -0.29 -15.67 4.95
CA LYS A 26 0.02 -16.77 5.86
C LYS A 26 0.20 -18.05 5.04
N ARG A 27 1.30 -18.74 5.29
CA ARG A 27 1.50 -20.10 4.78
C ARG A 27 0.50 -21.04 5.46
N PRO A 28 -0.23 -21.89 4.73
CA PRO A 28 -1.11 -22.86 5.36
C PRO A 28 -0.31 -23.81 6.25
N SER A 29 -0.83 -24.12 7.43
CA SER A 29 -0.14 -24.93 8.45
C SER A 29 0.08 -26.38 8.03
N TRP A 30 -0.66 -26.88 7.05
CA TRP A 30 -0.54 -28.23 6.51
C TRP A 30 0.57 -28.34 5.44
N LEU A 31 1.14 -27.22 5.00
CA LEU A 31 2.17 -27.23 3.97
C LEU A 31 3.56 -27.38 4.61
N PRO A 32 4.34 -28.41 4.25
CA PRO A 32 5.67 -28.60 4.82
C PRO A 32 6.63 -27.50 4.35
N GLU A 33 7.60 -27.18 5.19
CA GLU A 33 8.44 -25.97 5.07
C GLU A 33 9.30 -25.97 3.79
N ASN A 34 9.61 -27.16 3.29
CA ASN A 34 10.37 -27.43 2.07
C ASN A 34 9.59 -27.26 0.75
N VAL A 35 8.28 -27.00 0.79
CA VAL A 35 7.47 -26.85 -0.44
C VAL A 35 7.34 -25.39 -0.83
N GLU A 36 7.99 -24.99 -1.92
CA GLU A 36 7.92 -23.64 -2.44
C GLU A 36 6.48 -23.28 -2.88
N VAL A 37 5.88 -22.33 -2.18
CA VAL A 37 4.42 -22.06 -2.25
C VAL A 37 3.98 -21.46 -3.58
N GLN A 38 4.91 -20.97 -4.39
CA GLN A 38 4.63 -20.36 -5.68
C GLN A 38 4.05 -21.34 -6.70
N TYR A 39 4.34 -22.64 -6.57
CA TYR A 39 4.03 -23.62 -7.63
C TYR A 39 2.74 -24.41 -7.41
N ALA A 40 2.15 -24.39 -6.21
CA ALA A 40 1.15 -25.39 -5.84
C ALA A 40 -0.32 -24.92 -5.91
N GLY A 41 -0.62 -23.75 -6.48
CA GLY A 41 -2.01 -23.25 -6.57
C GLY A 41 -2.68 -23.06 -5.19
N ILE A 42 -1.87 -22.98 -4.14
CA ILE A 42 -2.34 -23.01 -2.76
C ILE A 42 -2.89 -21.65 -2.38
N ALA A 43 -4.15 -21.63 -1.94
CA ALA A 43 -4.79 -20.43 -1.41
C ALA A 43 -4.05 -19.95 -0.16
N GLN A 44 -3.25 -18.89 -0.30
CA GLN A 44 -2.64 -18.21 0.83
C GLN A 44 -3.69 -17.32 1.51
N GLU A 45 -3.80 -17.44 2.83
CA GLU A 45 -4.69 -16.57 3.60
C GLU A 45 -4.09 -15.16 3.68
N LYS A 46 -4.81 -14.17 3.14
CA LYS A 46 -4.39 -12.77 3.18
C LYS A 46 -4.87 -12.10 4.45
N MET A 47 -3.94 -11.80 5.34
CA MET A 47 -4.18 -11.08 6.59
C MET A 47 -3.63 -9.65 6.53
N TYR A 48 -4.23 -8.75 7.31
CA TYR A 48 -3.84 -7.34 7.37
C TYR A 48 -3.24 -7.00 8.72
N VAL A 49 -2.12 -6.27 8.72
CA VAL A 49 -1.34 -5.96 9.91
C VAL A 49 -1.09 -4.45 10.01
N CYS A 50 -1.19 -3.89 11.21
CA CYS A 50 -0.82 -2.50 11.44
C CYS A 50 0.71 -2.33 11.43
N ILE A 51 1.18 -1.12 11.09
CA ILE A 51 2.61 -0.81 11.00
C ILE A 51 3.39 -1.18 12.27
N SER A 52 2.79 -0.95 13.46
CA SER A 52 3.45 -1.21 14.74
C SER A 52 3.69 -2.70 14.95
N CYS A 53 2.66 -3.54 14.73
CA CYS A 53 2.78 -4.98 14.85
C CYS A 53 3.71 -5.58 13.78
N ALA A 54 3.68 -5.05 12.57
CA ALA A 54 4.59 -5.48 11.51
C ALA A 54 6.06 -5.23 11.89
N LYS A 55 6.37 -4.04 12.42
CA LYS A 55 7.72 -3.71 12.92
C LYS A 55 8.15 -4.59 14.08
N HIS A 56 7.29 -4.72 15.10
CA HIS A 56 7.60 -5.50 16.30
C HIS A 56 7.87 -6.98 15.98
N ARG A 57 7.20 -7.52 14.95
CA ARG A 57 7.34 -8.92 14.51
C ARG A 57 8.35 -9.12 13.37
N GLY A 58 9.09 -8.08 12.97
CA GLY A 58 10.07 -8.19 11.88
C GLY A 58 9.48 -8.52 10.51
N ILE A 59 8.18 -8.27 10.29
CA ILE A 59 7.52 -8.56 9.01
C ILE A 59 8.07 -7.58 7.97
N SER A 60 8.72 -8.12 6.94
CA SER A 60 9.39 -7.30 5.94
C SER A 60 8.38 -6.52 5.09
N PHE A 61 8.67 -5.23 4.88
CA PHE A 61 7.79 -4.31 4.14
C PHE A 61 8.15 -4.24 2.65
N ALA A 62 8.88 -5.21 2.09
CA ALA A 62 9.54 -5.07 0.79
C ALA A 62 8.56 -4.67 -0.34
N ASP A 63 7.39 -5.31 -0.39
CA ASP A 63 6.38 -5.01 -1.41
C ASP A 63 5.53 -3.78 -1.08
N TRP A 64 5.31 -3.48 0.20
CA TRP A 64 4.58 -2.31 0.65
C TRP A 64 5.37 -1.01 0.42
N ARG A 65 6.69 -1.03 0.66
CA ARG A 65 7.58 0.12 0.48
C ARG A 65 7.62 0.58 -0.97
N LYS A 66 7.65 -0.36 -1.92
CA LYS A 66 7.57 -0.07 -3.36
C LYS A 66 6.27 0.67 -3.72
N LYS A 67 5.14 0.29 -3.12
CA LYS A 67 3.85 0.95 -3.36
C LYS A 67 3.85 2.41 -2.89
N ILE A 68 4.37 2.71 -1.71
CA ILE A 68 4.42 4.09 -1.20
C ILE A 68 5.31 4.96 -2.07
N VAL A 69 6.49 4.48 -2.44
CA VAL A 69 7.41 5.25 -3.29
C VAL A 69 6.73 5.62 -4.61
N ARG A 70 5.97 4.69 -5.20
CA ARG A 70 5.18 4.94 -6.41
C ARG A 70 4.04 5.94 -6.18
N ASP A 71 3.29 5.81 -5.09
CA ASP A 71 2.18 6.71 -4.77
C ASP A 71 2.67 8.15 -4.50
N ASP A 72 3.81 8.31 -3.84
CA ASP A 72 4.49 9.60 -3.61
C ASP A 72 4.96 10.23 -4.93
N ALA A 73 5.59 9.45 -5.81
CA ALA A 73 6.01 9.90 -7.13
C ALA A 73 4.83 10.42 -7.97
N HIS A 74 3.71 9.69 -7.96
CA HIS A 74 2.50 10.09 -8.67
C HIS A 74 1.85 11.35 -8.08
N HIS A 75 1.86 11.52 -6.75
CA HIS A 75 1.41 12.75 -6.10
C HIS A 75 2.27 13.96 -6.50
N ARG A 76 3.61 13.81 -6.53
CA ARG A 76 4.52 14.86 -6.99
C ARG A 76 4.31 15.23 -8.45
N GLU A 77 4.07 14.23 -9.31
CA GLU A 77 3.81 14.47 -10.73
C GLU A 77 2.48 15.24 -10.94
N ARG A 78 1.42 14.86 -10.23
CA ARG A 78 0.15 15.61 -10.25
C ARG A 78 0.34 17.05 -9.77
N ALA A 79 1.09 17.26 -8.69
CA ALA A 79 1.40 18.60 -8.19
C ALA A 79 2.18 19.44 -9.23
N ARG A 80 3.17 18.84 -9.91
CA ARG A 80 3.95 19.49 -10.98
C ARG A 80 3.08 19.86 -12.18
N LYS A 81 2.21 18.95 -12.65
CA LYS A 81 1.26 19.21 -13.76
C LYS A 81 0.28 20.32 -13.38
N ALA A 82 -0.24 20.32 -12.15
CA ALA A 82 -1.12 21.38 -11.65
C ALA A 82 -0.40 22.75 -11.59
N ALA A 83 0.87 22.78 -11.18
CA ALA A 83 1.68 24.00 -11.16
C ALA A 83 1.96 24.53 -12.58
N LEU A 84 2.27 23.66 -13.53
CA LEU A 84 2.44 24.02 -14.95
C LEU A 84 1.13 24.56 -15.55
N GLY A 85 0.00 23.88 -15.32
CA GLY A 85 -1.31 24.37 -15.77
C GLY A 85 -1.66 25.77 -15.24
N LYS A 86 -1.31 26.08 -13.98
CA LYS A 86 -1.46 27.43 -13.40
C LYS A 86 -0.57 28.46 -14.09
N LYS A 87 0.67 28.11 -14.47
CA LYS A 87 1.59 29.02 -15.19
C LYS A 87 1.08 29.38 -16.59
N HIS A 88 0.54 28.42 -17.34
CA HIS A 88 -0.06 28.66 -18.66
C HIS A 88 -1.32 29.55 -18.56
N ARG A 89 -2.17 29.32 -17.55
CA ARG A 89 -3.37 30.14 -17.29
C ARG A 89 -3.04 31.57 -16.85
N ALA A 90 -1.94 31.77 -16.11
CA ALA A 90 -1.49 33.09 -15.68
C ALA A 90 -0.84 33.92 -16.81
N LYS A 91 -0.10 33.28 -17.72
CA LYS A 91 0.47 33.95 -18.91
C LYS A 91 -0.62 34.45 -19.88
N GLY A 92 -1.69 33.67 -20.08
CA GLY A 92 -2.81 34.08 -20.94
C GLY A 92 -3.62 35.28 -20.44
N LYS A 93 -3.55 35.61 -19.13
CA LYS A 93 -4.22 36.78 -18.55
C LYS A 93 -3.40 38.07 -18.60
N LYS A 94 -2.08 38.01 -18.84
CA LYS A 94 -1.21 39.19 -18.95
C LYS A 94 -1.07 39.73 -20.38
N ASN A 95 -1.59 39.00 -21.37
CA ASN A 95 -1.56 39.36 -22.80
C ASN A 95 -2.92 39.85 -23.33
N ARG A 96 -3.86 40.20 -22.45
CA ARG A 96 -5.15 40.83 -22.75
C ARG A 96 -5.25 42.14 -21.98
#